data_AF-A0A9E3YXE9-F1
#
_entry.id   AF-A0A9E3YXE9-F1
#
_cell.length_a   1.000
_cell.length_b   1.000
_cell.length_c   1.000
_cell.angle_alpha   90.00
_cell.angle_beta   90.00
_cell.angle_gamma   90.00
#
_symmetry.space_group_name_H-M   'P 1'
#
loop_
_entity.id
_entity.type
_entity.pdbx_description
1 polymer ?
#
loop_
_entity_poly.entity_id
_entity_poly.type
_entity_poly.pdbx_seq_one_letter_code
_entity_poly.pdbx_strand_id
1 'polypeptide(L)'
;MVIAVVAVIVGLVVGLLMGRRTADGAKKHRDIALKLDQVMQDKKAYEAEVVEHFTETAKLLNNLTESYREVHNQLAQGADKLCHGAGPVTLERLENKYDPAEIPAHLAHIEPPLDYAPKHSPDEKGMLNEEFGLERKPKSDTVPGSGSGSAAQPKGKLH
;
A
#
# COMPACT_ATOMS: atom_id res chain seq x y z
N MET A 1 71.35 -16.05 33.81
CA MET A 1 70.19 -16.70 34.47
C MET A 1 69.00 -15.75 34.65
N VAL A 2 69.18 -14.55 35.23
CA VAL A 2 68.09 -13.60 35.52
C VAL A 2 67.30 -13.17 34.27
N ILE A 3 67.98 -12.85 33.16
CA ILE A 3 67.31 -12.42 31.90
C ILE A 3 66.39 -13.52 31.35
N ALA A 4 66.79 -14.79 31.46
CA ALA A 4 65.97 -15.91 31.00
C ALA A 4 64.69 -16.06 31.85
N VAL A 5 64.78 -15.87 33.17
CA VAL A 5 63.62 -15.91 34.07
C VAL A 5 62.64 -14.79 33.75
N VAL A 6 63.14 -13.57 33.53
CA VAL A 6 62.30 -12.41 33.17
C VAL A 6 61.61 -12.64 31.82
N ALA A 7 62.33 -13.14 30.82
CA ALA A 7 61.75 -13.44 29.50
C ALA A 7 60.62 -14.47 29.57
N VAL A 8 60.77 -15.52 30.41
CA VAL A 8 59.73 -16.52 30.64
C VAL A 8 58.50 -15.90 31.27
N ILE A 9 58.66 -15.04 32.28
CA ILE A 9 57.53 -14.38 32.94
C ILE A 9 56.77 -13.48 31.96
N VAL A 10 57.48 -12.67 31.18
CA VAL A 10 56.87 -11.79 30.18
C VAL A 10 56.15 -12.61 29.11
N GLY A 11 56.78 -13.67 28.59
CA GLY A 11 56.16 -14.57 27.61
C GLY A 11 54.89 -15.24 28.15
N LEU A 12 54.89 -15.64 29.42
CA LEU A 12 53.73 -16.25 30.07
C LEU A 12 52.59 -15.24 30.22
N VAL A 13 52.89 -14.01 30.68
CA VAL A 13 51.89 -12.94 30.82
C VAL A 13 51.29 -12.57 29.46
N VAL A 14 52.12 -12.38 28.43
CA VAL A 14 51.67 -12.07 27.07
C VAL A 14 50.88 -13.24 26.47
N GLY A 15 51.36 -14.47 26.63
CA GLY A 15 50.68 -15.68 26.17
C GLY A 15 49.30 -15.85 26.80
N LEU A 16 49.16 -15.60 28.09
CA LEU A 16 47.88 -15.66 28.80
C LEU A 16 46.92 -14.54 28.36
N LEU A 17 47.42 -13.32 28.21
CA LEU A 17 46.64 -12.19 27.69
C LEU A 17 46.14 -12.44 26.27
N MET A 18 47.01 -12.94 25.39
CA MET A 18 46.68 -13.23 24.00
C MET A 18 45.67 -14.39 23.93
N GLY A 19 45.93 -15.50 24.64
CA GLY A 19 45.05 -16.66 24.67
C GLY A 19 43.64 -16.37 25.19
N ARG A 20 43.50 -15.51 26.22
CA ARG A 20 42.19 -15.07 26.71
C ARG A 20 41.42 -14.28 25.65
N ARG A 21 42.07 -13.40 24.90
CA ARG A 21 41.43 -12.64 23.81
C ARG A 21 40.98 -13.55 22.67
N THR A 22 41.77 -14.54 22.30
CA THR A 22 41.42 -15.49 21.23
C THR A 22 40.23 -16.37 21.61
N ALA A 23 40.14 -16.80 22.87
CA ALA A 23 39.03 -17.60 23.37
C ALA A 23 37.69 -16.84 23.31
N ASP A 24 37.68 -15.54 23.61
CA ASP A 24 36.48 -14.71 23.49
C ASP A 24 36.10 -14.40 22.03
N GLY A 25 37.09 -14.31 21.13
CA GLY A 25 36.85 -14.22 19.68
C GLY A 25 36.14 -15.47 19.14
N ALA A 26 36.59 -16.66 19.53
CA ALA A 26 35.99 -17.93 19.10
C ALA A 26 34.51 -18.07 19.51
N LYS A 27 34.13 -17.57 20.70
CA LYS A 27 32.73 -17.54 21.15
C LYS A 27 31.87 -16.65 20.25
N LYS A 28 32.35 -15.44 19.93
CA LYS A 28 31.64 -14.51 19.04
C LYS A 28 31.40 -15.10 17.65
N HIS A 29 32.39 -15.80 17.09
CA HIS A 29 32.23 -16.48 15.79
C HIS A 29 31.15 -17.56 15.85
N ARG A 30 31.09 -18.33 16.94
CA ARG A 30 30.04 -19.32 17.15
C ARG A 30 28.67 -18.67 17.29
N ASP A 31 28.55 -17.57 18.04
CA ASP A 31 27.29 -16.84 18.21
C ASP A 31 26.78 -16.26 16.88
N ILE A 32 27.68 -15.75 16.04
CA ILE A 32 27.34 -15.25 14.70
C ILE A 32 26.86 -16.40 13.81
N ALA A 33 27.54 -17.55 13.83
CA ALA A 33 27.11 -18.71 13.06
C ALA A 33 25.72 -19.21 13.49
N LEU A 34 25.44 -19.24 14.79
CA LEU A 34 24.12 -19.60 15.32
C LEU A 34 23.04 -18.60 14.88
N LYS A 35 23.33 -17.30 14.92
CA LYS A 35 22.39 -16.28 14.44
C LYS A 35 22.11 -16.40 12.95
N LEU A 36 23.13 -16.73 12.15
CA LEU A 36 22.95 -16.95 10.72
C LEU A 36 22.02 -18.13 10.46
N ASP A 37 22.25 -19.25 11.15
CA ASP A 37 21.40 -20.43 11.04
C ASP A 37 19.96 -20.14 11.48
N GLN A 38 19.78 -19.42 12.59
CA GLN A 38 18.46 -19.00 13.06
C GLN A 38 17.73 -18.14 12.02
N VAL A 39 18.38 -17.11 11.46
CA VAL A 39 17.75 -16.25 10.43
C VAL A 39 17.40 -17.03 9.17
N MET A 40 18.24 -17.99 8.76
CA MET A 40 17.93 -18.86 7.62
C MET A 40 16.74 -19.78 7.90
N GLN A 41 16.64 -20.31 9.12
CA GLN A 41 15.48 -21.11 9.56
C GLN A 41 14.21 -20.26 9.60
N ASP A 42 14.26 -19.06 10.16
CA ASP A 42 13.12 -18.14 10.24
C ASP A 42 12.63 -17.76 8.83
N LYS A 43 13.56 -17.47 7.91
CA LYS A 43 13.22 -17.21 6.50
C LYS A 43 12.51 -18.41 5.87
N LYS A 44 13.04 -19.62 6.07
CA LYS A 44 12.45 -20.84 5.52
C LYS A 44 11.06 -21.11 6.11
N ALA A 45 10.88 -20.86 7.40
CA ALA A 45 9.59 -20.99 8.07
C ALA A 45 8.57 -20.00 7.49
N TYR A 46 8.96 -18.73 7.33
CA TYR A 46 8.12 -17.71 6.69
C TYR A 46 7.74 -18.09 5.25
N GLU A 47 8.69 -18.56 4.45
CA GLU A 47 8.42 -19.03 3.09
C GLU A 47 7.41 -20.19 3.07
N ALA A 48 7.48 -21.11 4.04
CA ALA A 48 6.52 -22.20 4.18
C ALA A 48 5.13 -21.69 4.59
N GLU A 49 5.06 -20.76 5.55
CA GLU A 49 3.80 -20.15 6.02
C GLU A 49 3.07 -19.41 4.89
N VAL A 50 3.80 -18.67 4.07
CA VAL A 50 3.22 -17.96 2.90
C VAL A 50 2.63 -18.96 1.90
N VAL A 51 3.32 -20.06 1.61
CA VAL A 51 2.83 -21.11 0.71
C VAL A 51 1.57 -21.77 1.26
N GLU A 52 1.53 -22.03 2.57
CA GLU A 52 0.34 -22.57 3.24
C GLU A 52 -0.84 -21.61 3.13
N HIS A 53 -0.63 -20.31 3.39
CA HIS A 53 -1.67 -19.28 3.31
C HIS A 53 -2.26 -19.13 1.90
N PHE A 54 -1.42 -19.18 0.86
CA PHE A 54 -1.90 -19.17 -0.53
C PHE A 54 -2.62 -20.46 -0.92
N THR A 55 -2.17 -21.61 -0.39
CA THR A 55 -2.85 -22.89 -0.62
C THR A 55 -4.23 -22.91 0.01
N GLU A 56 -4.36 -22.40 1.24
CA GLU A 56 -5.65 -22.25 1.91
C GLU A 56 -6.55 -21.26 1.15
N THR A 57 -6.02 -20.10 0.77
CA THR A 57 -6.76 -19.10 0.00
C THR A 57 -7.25 -19.65 -1.34
N ALA A 58 -6.44 -20.44 -2.05
CA ALA A 58 -6.84 -21.09 -3.30
C ALA A 58 -8.00 -22.07 -3.10
N LYS A 59 -8.04 -22.79 -1.97
CA LYS A 59 -9.18 -23.66 -1.61
C LYS A 59 -10.44 -22.83 -1.36
N LEU A 60 -10.35 -21.72 -0.62
CA LEU A 60 -11.48 -20.83 -0.39
C LEU A 60 -11.99 -20.21 -1.69
N LEU A 61 -11.09 -19.79 -2.58
CA LEU A 61 -11.46 -19.22 -3.89
C LEU A 61 -12.17 -20.24 -4.79
N ASN A 62 -11.73 -21.50 -4.76
CA ASN A 62 -12.42 -22.57 -5.47
C ASN A 62 -13.83 -22.80 -4.92
N ASN A 63 -13.99 -22.82 -3.59
CA ASN A 63 -15.31 -22.92 -2.97
C ASN A 63 -16.21 -21.73 -3.36
N LEU A 64 -15.67 -20.51 -3.35
CA LEU A 64 -16.40 -19.33 -3.79
C LEU A 64 -16.83 -19.43 -5.26
N THR A 65 -15.94 -19.93 -6.12
CA THR A 65 -16.24 -20.14 -7.54
C THR A 65 -17.38 -21.15 -7.73
N GLU A 66 -17.36 -22.24 -6.96
CA GLU A 66 -18.44 -23.24 -6.98
C GLU A 66 -19.76 -22.62 -6.51
N SER A 67 -19.76 -21.89 -5.39
CA SER A 67 -20.95 -21.20 -4.89
C SER A 67 -21.48 -20.16 -5.89
N TYR A 68 -20.61 -19.43 -6.59
CA TYR A 68 -21.02 -18.51 -7.65
C TYR A 68 -21.72 -19.24 -8.80
N ARG A 69 -21.17 -20.38 -9.25
CA ARG A 69 -21.79 -21.21 -10.30
C ARG A 69 -23.13 -21.76 -9.85
N GLU A 70 -23.25 -22.20 -8.60
CA GLU A 70 -24.49 -22.69 -8.03
C GLU A 70 -25.58 -21.62 -8.01
N VAL A 71 -25.26 -20.42 -7.52
CA VAL A 71 -26.18 -19.27 -7.51
C VAL A 71 -26.62 -18.94 -8.93
N HIS A 72 -25.69 -18.87 -9.88
CA HIS A 72 -26.02 -18.60 -11.27
C HIS A 72 -26.94 -19.69 -11.86
N ASN A 73 -26.70 -20.96 -11.54
CA ASN A 73 -27.55 -22.07 -11.97
C ASN A 73 -28.96 -21.98 -11.35
N GLN A 74 -29.08 -21.61 -10.07
CA GLN A 74 -30.37 -21.36 -9.42
C GLN A 74 -31.11 -20.17 -10.04
N LEU A 75 -30.40 -19.10 -10.42
CA LEU A 75 -30.99 -17.98 -11.14
C LEU A 75 -31.51 -18.41 -12.52
N ALA A 76 -30.74 -19.18 -13.28
CA ALA A 76 -31.15 -19.68 -14.58
C ALA A 76 -32.39 -20.60 -14.49
N GLN A 77 -32.38 -21.54 -13.54
CA GLN A 77 -33.52 -22.43 -13.28
C GLN A 77 -34.73 -21.67 -12.71
N GLY A 78 -34.50 -20.69 -11.86
CA GLY A 78 -35.55 -19.83 -11.29
C GLY A 78 -36.20 -18.97 -12.36
N ALA A 79 -35.42 -18.39 -13.27
CA ALA A 79 -35.92 -17.66 -14.42
C ALA A 79 -36.78 -18.57 -15.31
N ASP A 80 -36.33 -19.78 -15.64
CA ASP A 80 -37.12 -20.73 -16.45
C ASP A 80 -38.45 -21.13 -15.77
N LYS A 81 -38.44 -21.39 -14.46
CA LYS A 81 -39.64 -21.76 -13.69
C LYS A 81 -40.60 -20.59 -13.44
N LEU A 82 -40.09 -19.39 -13.20
CA LEU A 82 -40.90 -18.23 -12.83
C LEU A 82 -41.37 -17.46 -14.08
N CYS A 83 -40.57 -17.40 -15.14
CA CYS A 83 -40.95 -16.80 -16.41
C CYS A 83 -41.75 -17.78 -17.26
N HIS A 84 -43.00 -18.06 -16.84
CA HIS A 84 -43.97 -18.76 -17.67
C HIS A 84 -44.19 -17.97 -18.98
N GLY A 85 -43.50 -18.37 -20.06
CA GLY A 85 -43.65 -17.81 -21.41
C GLY A 85 -42.54 -16.88 -21.91
N ALA A 86 -41.54 -16.56 -21.09
CA ALA A 86 -40.34 -15.86 -21.55
C ALA A 86 -39.12 -16.72 -21.21
N GLY A 87 -38.77 -17.64 -22.12
CA GLY A 87 -37.58 -18.49 -22.00
C GLY A 87 -36.31 -17.68 -21.73
N PRO A 88 -35.20 -18.35 -21.36
CA PRO A 88 -34.01 -17.73 -20.80
C PRO A 88 -33.66 -16.45 -21.55
N VAL A 89 -33.61 -15.33 -20.83
CA VAL A 89 -33.24 -14.03 -21.40
C VAL A 89 -31.77 -14.13 -21.77
N THR A 90 -31.51 -14.59 -22.99
CA THR A 90 -30.18 -14.54 -23.58
C THR A 90 -29.79 -13.09 -23.77
N LEU A 91 -28.50 -12.79 -23.71
CA LEU A 91 -27.96 -11.44 -23.96
C LEU A 91 -28.49 -10.87 -25.30
N GLU A 92 -28.61 -11.71 -26.33
CA GLU A 92 -29.24 -11.38 -27.62
C GLU A 92 -30.70 -10.91 -27.53
N ARG A 93 -31.49 -11.41 -26.56
CA ARG A 93 -32.89 -10.99 -26.36
C ARG A 93 -33.00 -9.66 -25.61
N LEU A 94 -31.97 -9.31 -24.83
CA LEU A 94 -31.86 -8.01 -24.18
C LEU A 94 -31.44 -6.93 -25.19
N GLU A 95 -30.53 -7.28 -26.11
CA GLU A 95 -30.07 -6.40 -27.19
C GLU A 95 -31.17 -6.10 -28.24
N ASN A 96 -32.12 -7.02 -28.43
CA ASN A 96 -33.22 -6.87 -29.40
C ASN A 96 -34.49 -6.18 -28.86
N LYS A 97 -34.51 -5.76 -27.59
CA LYS A 97 -35.64 -4.99 -27.06
C LYS A 97 -35.35 -3.50 -27.18
N TYR A 98 -35.89 -2.90 -28.24
CA TYR A 98 -36.29 -1.50 -28.19
C TYR A 98 -37.30 -1.35 -27.05
N ASP A 99 -36.84 -0.91 -25.88
CA ASP A 99 -37.72 -0.57 -24.77
C ASP A 99 -38.31 0.81 -25.05
N PRO A 100 -39.64 0.96 -25.25
CA PRO A 100 -40.25 2.26 -25.50
C PRO A 100 -40.16 3.22 -24.30
N ALA A 101 -39.65 2.76 -23.14
CA ALA A 101 -39.33 3.60 -21.98
C ALA A 101 -37.85 4.02 -21.91
N GLU A 102 -37.00 3.61 -22.85
CA GLU A 102 -35.58 3.96 -22.86
C GLU A 102 -35.39 5.43 -23.30
N ILE A 103 -34.77 6.23 -22.44
CA ILE A 103 -34.38 7.60 -22.78
C ILE A 103 -33.39 7.48 -23.94
N PRO A 104 -33.67 8.09 -25.11
CA PRO A 104 -32.84 7.92 -26.29
C PRO A 104 -31.37 8.22 -25.99
N ALA A 105 -30.42 7.46 -26.54
CA ALA A 105 -28.99 7.60 -26.26
C ALA A 105 -28.42 9.02 -26.50
N HIS A 106 -29.11 9.86 -27.28
CA HIS A 106 -28.75 11.26 -27.49
C HIS A 106 -29.19 12.22 -26.36
N LEU A 107 -30.06 11.76 -25.45
CA LEU A 107 -30.54 12.47 -24.26
C LEU A 107 -29.87 11.97 -22.97
N ALA A 108 -29.28 10.78 -23.00
CA ALA A 108 -28.53 10.24 -21.86
C ALA A 108 -27.07 10.68 -21.96
N HIS A 109 -26.67 11.68 -21.15
CA HIS A 109 -25.27 12.07 -21.01
C HIS A 109 -24.53 11.03 -20.15
N ILE A 110 -24.23 9.88 -20.77
CA ILE A 110 -23.49 8.78 -20.15
C ILE A 110 -22.00 9.11 -20.30
N GLU A 111 -21.44 9.82 -19.32
CA GLU A 111 -20.00 9.93 -19.19
C GLU A 111 -19.52 8.76 -18.32
N PRO A 112 -18.44 8.05 -18.72
CA PRO A 112 -17.85 7.03 -17.87
C PRO A 112 -17.48 7.66 -16.51
N PRO A 113 -17.57 6.90 -15.40
CA PRO A 113 -17.13 7.39 -14.10
C PRO A 113 -15.70 7.92 -14.22
N LEU A 114 -15.51 9.21 -13.91
CA LEU A 114 -14.16 9.77 -13.92
C LEU A 114 -13.37 9.15 -12.77
N ASP A 115 -12.51 8.18 -13.10
CA ASP A 115 -11.73 7.40 -12.13
C ASP A 115 -10.58 8.19 -11.45
N TYR A 116 -10.40 9.48 -11.75
CA TYR A 116 -9.37 10.31 -11.12
C TYR A 116 -9.87 11.73 -10.94
N ALA A 117 -9.71 12.28 -9.73
CA ALA A 117 -9.97 13.68 -9.44
C ALA A 117 -9.17 14.59 -10.40
N PRO A 118 -9.84 15.18 -11.41
CA PRO A 118 -9.14 15.92 -12.43
C PRO A 118 -8.63 17.22 -11.83
N LYS A 119 -7.40 17.61 -12.17
CA LYS A 119 -6.91 18.96 -11.87
C LYS A 119 -7.73 19.92 -12.73
N HIS A 120 -8.47 20.84 -12.12
CA HIS A 120 -9.30 21.81 -12.83
C HIS A 120 -8.45 22.93 -13.47
N SER A 121 -7.18 23.06 -13.07
CA SER A 121 -6.20 23.93 -13.73
C SER A 121 -4.77 23.36 -13.67
N PRO A 122 -3.86 23.78 -14.58
CA PRO A 122 -2.48 23.30 -14.62
C PRO A 122 -1.69 23.55 -13.33
N ASP A 123 -2.08 24.57 -12.56
CA ASP A 123 -1.40 25.01 -11.34
C ASP A 123 -2.08 24.48 -10.06
N GLU A 124 -3.17 23.72 -10.20
CA GLU A 124 -3.88 23.13 -9.08
C GLU A 124 -3.13 21.91 -8.54
N LYS A 125 -2.82 21.96 -7.24
CA LYS A 125 -2.19 20.86 -6.52
C LYS A 125 -3.21 19.73 -6.37
N GLY A 126 -2.91 18.57 -6.96
CA GLY A 126 -3.82 17.43 -6.96
C GLY A 126 -4.08 16.86 -5.56
N MET A 127 -5.13 16.03 -5.44
CA MET A 127 -5.59 15.41 -4.18
C MET A 127 -4.53 14.56 -3.45
N LEU A 128 -3.45 14.14 -4.13
CA LEU A 128 -2.34 13.39 -3.53
C LEU A 128 -1.12 14.29 -3.21
N ASN A 129 -1.26 15.61 -3.28
CA ASN A 129 -0.20 16.52 -2.85
C ASN A 129 -0.16 16.60 -1.32
N GLU A 130 1.03 16.61 -0.73
CA GLU A 130 1.25 16.70 0.72
C GLU A 130 0.63 17.96 1.35
N GLU A 131 0.38 18.99 0.56
CA GLU A 131 -0.23 20.25 1.02
C GLU A 131 -1.76 20.28 0.86
N PHE A 132 -2.37 19.22 0.34
CA PHE A 132 -3.81 19.13 0.16
C PHE A 132 -4.52 19.11 1.52
N GLY A 133 -5.36 20.11 1.78
CA GLY A 133 -6.05 20.28 3.07
C GLY A 133 -5.21 20.93 4.18
N LEU A 134 -3.98 21.40 3.90
CA LEU A 134 -3.14 22.09 4.88
C LEU A 134 -3.04 23.59 4.56
N GLU A 135 -3.83 24.42 5.26
CA GLU A 135 -3.68 25.87 5.18
C GLU A 135 -2.44 26.33 5.96
N ARG A 136 -1.36 26.60 5.23
CA ARG A 136 -0.16 27.21 5.83
C ARG A 136 -0.43 28.70 6.03
N LYS A 137 -0.87 29.09 7.23
CA LYS A 137 -1.05 30.49 7.63
C LYS A 137 0.27 31.26 7.39
N PRO A 138 0.27 32.39 6.65
CA PRO A 138 1.49 33.12 6.38
C PRO A 138 2.09 33.61 7.69
N LYS A 139 3.35 33.26 7.95
CA LYS A 139 4.16 33.88 9.00
C LYS A 139 4.32 35.34 8.64
N SER A 140 3.64 36.20 9.40
CA SER A 140 3.87 37.64 9.42
C SER A 140 5.24 37.90 10.06
N ASP A 141 6.26 38.03 9.23
CA ASP A 141 7.55 38.58 9.66
C ASP A 141 7.36 40.11 9.84
N THR A 142 6.98 40.49 11.05
CA THR A 142 6.98 41.88 11.49
C THR A 142 8.35 42.23 12.07
N VAL A 143 9.10 43.11 11.41
CA VAL A 143 10.01 44.08 12.07
C VAL A 143 9.95 45.41 11.26
N PRO A 144 9.92 46.59 11.91
CA PRO A 144 9.10 47.72 11.49
C PRO A 144 9.90 48.88 10.87
N GLY A 145 9.19 49.82 10.24
CA GLY A 145 9.64 51.22 10.24
C GLY A 145 9.34 52.02 8.97
N SER A 146 8.66 53.14 9.18
CA SER A 146 8.75 54.38 8.39
C SER A 146 8.02 54.44 7.04
N GLY A 147 6.83 55.06 7.09
CA GLY A 147 6.73 56.44 6.62
C GLY A 147 6.18 56.69 5.21
N SER A 148 5.12 57.50 5.20
CA SER A 148 4.53 58.24 4.06
C SER A 148 3.78 57.37 3.05
N GLY A 149 2.57 57.69 2.62
CA GLY A 149 1.79 58.91 2.76
C GLY A 149 0.93 59.05 1.50
N SER A 150 -0.26 59.61 1.68
CA SER A 150 -1.06 60.26 0.63
C SER A 150 -1.99 59.40 -0.24
N ALA A 151 -3.26 59.46 0.17
CA ALA A 151 -4.38 60.01 -0.61
C ALA A 151 -5.21 59.13 -1.56
N ALA A 152 -6.52 59.31 -1.36
CA ALA A 152 -7.61 59.33 -2.34
C ALA A 152 -8.28 58.00 -2.73
N GLN A 153 -9.31 57.64 -1.95
CA GLN A 153 -10.63 57.27 -2.49
C GLN A 153 -11.21 58.47 -3.30
N PRO A 154 -12.24 58.34 -4.20
CA PRO A 154 -13.41 57.50 -3.93
C PRO A 154 -14.34 57.03 -5.10
N LYS A 155 -15.28 56.16 -4.71
CA LYS A 155 -16.68 55.95 -5.19
C LYS A 155 -16.97 55.19 -6.50
N GLY A 156 -17.94 54.28 -6.37
CA GLY A 156 -18.82 53.80 -7.44
C GLY A 156 -19.58 52.55 -7.02
N LYS A 157 -20.80 52.71 -6.49
CA LYS A 157 -21.69 51.66 -5.96
C LYS A 157 -22.86 51.45 -6.94
N LEU A 158 -23.51 50.28 -6.85
CA LEU A 158 -24.76 49.82 -7.51
C LEU A 158 -24.60 49.46 -9.00
N HIS A 159 -25.09 48.33 -9.52
CA HIS A 159 -26.15 47.41 -9.07
C HIS A 159 -25.70 45.95 -9.03
#